data_AF-A0A1G2LDZ7-F1
#
_entry.id   AF-A0A1G2LDZ7-F1
#
_cell.length_a   1.000
_cell.length_b   1.000
_cell.length_c   1.000
_cell.angle_alpha   90.00
_cell.angle_beta   90.00
_cell.angle_gamma   90.00
#
_symmetry.space_group_name_H-M   'P 1'
#
loop_
_entity.id
_entity.type
_entity.pdbx_description
1 polymer ?
#
loop_
_entity_poly.entity_id
_entity_poly.type
_entity_poly.pdbx_seq_one_letter_code
_entity_poly.pdbx_strand_id
1 'polypeptide(L)'
;MLLDVGIGIFAAILVGKAFTLELGPLLVGFGIAFALLPDFDLWYILLRDGNRDHRAIARHRDLGHYPLLYIPVGTLLAAVFGAPWALLFALGAVGHFVHDSIGTGWGVPWFWPFTNRNYTFFYRYTPVAKPLPKQMLYRWEHERLDELTDEYWDPQFFKNVYGKLHPLFLAEIAVFVVALLALWRAGHAGS
;
A
#
# COMPACT_ATOMS: atom_id res chain seq x y z
N MET A 1 4.33 -3.96 -2.09
CA MET A 1 4.11 -5.29 -1.46
C MET A 1 5.03 -5.59 -0.28
N LEU A 2 6.37 -5.66 -0.41
CA LEU A 2 7.24 -5.96 0.75
C LEU A 2 7.15 -4.88 1.83
N LEU A 3 7.07 -3.62 1.40
CA LEU A 3 6.84 -2.49 2.29
C LEU A 3 5.54 -2.65 3.06
N ASP A 4 4.46 -3.05 2.39
CA ASP A 4 3.12 -3.23 2.99
C ASP A 4 3.09 -4.38 3.99
N VAL A 5 3.82 -5.46 3.72
CA VAL A 5 4.05 -6.51 4.73
C VAL A 5 4.75 -5.93 5.96
N GLY A 6 5.77 -5.08 5.75
CA GLY A 6 6.43 -4.36 6.84
C GLY A 6 5.49 -3.42 7.62
N ILE A 7 4.62 -2.68 6.91
CA ILE A 7 3.57 -1.85 7.51
C ILE A 7 2.65 -2.70 8.40
N GLY A 8 2.18 -3.84 7.89
CA GLY A 8 1.31 -4.75 8.63
C GLY A 8 1.95 -5.29 9.91
N ILE A 9 3.24 -5.65 9.85
CA ILE A 9 4.01 -6.08 11.02
C ILE A 9 4.15 -4.94 12.04
N PHE A 10 4.51 -3.73 11.61
CA PHE A 10 4.60 -2.57 12.52
C PHE A 10 3.26 -2.23 13.15
N ALA A 11 2.17 -2.29 12.39
CA ALA A 11 0.82 -2.08 12.90
C ALA A 11 0.49 -3.11 14.00
N ALA A 12 0.80 -4.39 13.79
CA ALA A 12 0.59 -5.44 14.79
C ALA A 12 1.41 -5.20 16.07
N ILE A 13 2.69 -4.81 15.95
CA ILE A 13 3.53 -4.47 17.10
C ILE A 13 2.96 -3.28 17.87
N LEU A 14 2.54 -2.23 17.16
CA LEU A 14 2.01 -1.00 17.76
C LEU A 14 0.70 -1.29 18.51
N VAL A 15 -0.23 -2.00 17.88
CA VAL A 15 -1.51 -2.39 18.49
C VAL A 15 -1.28 -3.32 19.67
N GLY A 16 -0.39 -4.30 19.54
CA GLY A 16 -0.03 -5.21 20.62
C GLY A 16 0.45 -4.47 21.86
N LYS A 17 1.32 -3.45 21.67
CA LYS A 17 1.78 -2.59 22.77
C LYS A 17 0.68 -1.69 23.33
N ALA A 18 -0.10 -1.03 22.47
CA ALA A 18 -1.11 -0.06 22.88
C ALA A 18 -2.25 -0.68 23.69
N PHE A 19 -2.58 -1.95 23.42
CA PHE A 19 -3.67 -2.67 24.07
C PHE A 19 -3.20 -3.84 24.93
N THR A 20 -1.89 -3.95 25.20
CA THR A 20 -1.29 -5.05 25.97
C THR A 20 -1.72 -6.44 25.48
N LEU A 21 -1.84 -6.60 24.16
CA LEU A 21 -2.14 -7.89 23.54
C LEU A 21 -0.86 -8.69 23.34
N GLU A 22 -0.95 -10.01 23.50
CA GLU A 22 0.14 -10.92 23.14
C GLU A 22 0.44 -10.79 21.64
N LEU A 23 1.71 -10.57 21.32
CA LEU A 23 2.18 -10.45 19.94
C LEU A 23 2.33 -11.85 19.31
N GLY A 24 1.20 -12.54 19.13
CA GLY A 24 1.14 -13.87 18.53
C GLY A 24 1.10 -13.85 17.00
N PRO A 25 1.33 -14.99 16.34
CA PRO A 25 1.29 -15.12 14.89
C PRO A 25 -0.03 -14.63 14.25
N LEU A 26 -1.15 -14.79 14.95
CA LEU A 26 -2.45 -14.34 14.47
C LEU A 26 -2.53 -12.82 14.35
N LEU A 27 -2.10 -12.07 15.37
CA LEU A 27 -2.15 -10.61 15.35
C LEU A 27 -1.26 -10.05 14.22
N VAL A 28 -0.07 -10.64 14.04
CA VAL A 28 0.85 -10.29 12.95
C VAL A 28 0.26 -10.65 11.59
N GLY A 29 -0.30 -11.86 11.46
CA GLY A 29 -0.93 -12.32 10.23
C GLY A 29 -2.09 -11.42 9.80
N PHE A 30 -2.96 -11.02 10.73
CA PHE A 30 -4.03 -10.06 10.44
C PHE A 30 -3.51 -8.67 10.11
N GLY A 31 -2.44 -8.20 10.76
CA GLY A 31 -1.80 -6.93 10.42
C GLY A 31 -1.31 -6.91 8.96
N ILE A 32 -0.63 -7.98 8.54
CA ILE A 32 -0.18 -8.16 7.15
C ILE A 32 -1.37 -8.27 6.21
N ALA A 33 -2.38 -9.07 6.55
CA ALA A 33 -3.56 -9.24 5.72
C ALA A 33 -4.34 -7.93 5.52
N PHE A 34 -4.50 -7.12 6.56
CA PHE A 34 -5.16 -5.81 6.45
C PHE A 34 -4.35 -4.79 5.67
N ALA A 35 -3.01 -4.82 5.78
CA ALA A 35 -2.15 -3.98 4.96
C ALA A 35 -2.25 -4.35 3.47
N LEU A 36 -2.29 -5.64 3.13
CA LEU A 36 -2.39 -6.10 1.74
C LEU A 36 -3.82 -6.12 1.17
N LEU A 37 -4.83 -5.91 2.02
CA LEU A 37 -6.23 -6.00 1.63
C LEU A 37 -6.59 -5.10 0.44
N PRO A 38 -6.11 -3.84 0.33
CA PRO A 38 -6.40 -3.01 -0.83
C PRO A 38 -6.02 -3.62 -2.18
N ASP A 39 -4.93 -4.38 -2.24
CA ASP A 39 -4.42 -4.99 -3.48
C ASP A 39 -5.09 -6.34 -3.81
N PHE A 40 -6.27 -6.65 -3.25
CA PHE A 40 -6.94 -7.93 -3.50
C PHE A 40 -7.28 -8.14 -4.99
N ASP A 41 -7.56 -7.06 -5.72
CA ASP A 41 -7.91 -7.07 -7.13
C ASP A 41 -6.69 -7.25 -8.05
N LEU A 42 -5.50 -6.85 -7.60
CA LEU A 42 -4.25 -7.12 -8.31
C LEU A 42 -4.07 -8.64 -8.52
N TRP A 43 -4.37 -9.46 -7.51
CA TRP A 43 -4.31 -10.92 -7.64
C TRP A 43 -5.30 -11.44 -8.68
N TYR A 44 -6.52 -10.91 -8.68
CA TYR A 44 -7.52 -11.27 -9.67
C TYR A 44 -7.05 -10.94 -11.10
N ILE A 45 -6.48 -9.75 -11.29
CA ILE A 45 -5.95 -9.30 -12.59
C ILE A 45 -4.76 -10.17 -13.02
N LEU A 46 -3.81 -10.44 -12.12
CA LEU A 46 -2.66 -11.28 -12.42
C LEU A 46 -3.05 -12.72 -12.76
N LEU A 47 -4.09 -13.26 -12.12
CA LEU A 47 -4.60 -14.60 -12.43
C LEU A 47 -5.36 -14.65 -13.76
N ARG A 48 -6.11 -13.61 -14.10
CA ARG A 48 -6.93 -13.54 -15.32
C ARG A 48 -6.11 -13.19 -16.56
N ASP A 49 -5.32 -12.11 -16.47
CA ASP A 49 -4.67 -11.46 -17.60
C ASP A 49 -3.13 -11.65 -17.60
N GLY A 50 -2.58 -12.13 -16.48
CA GLY A 50 -1.14 -12.23 -16.29
C GLY A 50 -0.49 -10.85 -16.24
N ASN A 51 0.70 -10.75 -16.84
CA ASN A 51 1.44 -9.49 -16.97
C ASN A 51 1.28 -8.82 -18.36
N ARG A 52 0.30 -9.27 -19.16
CA ARG A 52 0.17 -8.90 -20.58
C ARG A 52 -0.55 -7.56 -20.78
N ASP A 53 -1.43 -7.21 -19.86
CA ASP A 53 -2.21 -5.98 -19.92
C ASP A 53 -1.70 -4.97 -18.89
N HIS A 54 -0.83 -4.07 -19.32
CA HIS A 54 -0.25 -3.06 -18.45
C HIS A 54 -1.28 -2.03 -17.97
N ARG A 55 -2.37 -1.82 -18.72
CA ARG A 55 -3.46 -0.94 -18.30
C ARG A 55 -4.29 -1.58 -17.20
N ALA A 56 -4.61 -2.87 -17.33
CA ALA A 56 -5.28 -3.61 -16.27
C ALA A 56 -4.43 -3.58 -14.99
N ILE A 57 -3.11 -3.82 -15.10
CA ILE A 57 -2.19 -3.70 -13.95
C ILE A 57 -2.17 -2.28 -13.42
N ALA A 58 -2.19 -1.23 -14.24
CA ALA A 58 -2.23 0.15 -13.73
C ALA A 58 -3.56 0.48 -13.03
N ARG A 59 -4.64 -0.17 -13.42
CA ARG A 59 -6.01 0.00 -12.91
C ARG A 59 -6.39 -0.90 -11.72
N HIS A 60 -5.46 -1.70 -11.17
CA HIS A 60 -5.70 -2.44 -9.91
C HIS A 60 -6.00 -1.55 -8.68
N ARG A 61 -6.18 -0.24 -8.88
CA ARG A 61 -6.58 0.71 -7.84
C ARG A 61 -8.03 1.17 -7.97
N ASP A 62 -8.74 0.63 -8.97
CA ASP A 62 -10.12 1.02 -9.29
C ASP A 62 -11.16 0.24 -8.45
N LEU A 63 -10.74 -0.75 -7.65
CA LEU A 63 -11.66 -1.53 -6.79
C LEU A 63 -11.34 -1.39 -5.31
N GLY A 64 -10.10 -1.67 -4.88
CA GLY A 64 -9.75 -1.77 -3.47
C GLY A 64 -9.28 -0.49 -2.80
N HIS A 65 -9.01 0.57 -3.57
CA HIS A 65 -8.24 1.73 -3.09
C HIS A 65 -9.10 2.96 -2.84
N TYR A 66 -10.24 2.78 -2.17
CA TYR A 66 -11.13 3.87 -1.76
C TYR A 66 -11.11 4.04 -0.24
N PRO A 67 -10.23 4.91 0.32
CA PRO A 67 -10.00 4.98 1.76
C PRO A 67 -11.27 5.26 2.58
N LEU A 68 -12.21 6.05 2.05
CA LEU A 68 -13.46 6.36 2.75
C LEU A 68 -14.38 5.14 2.88
N LEU A 69 -14.30 4.14 2.01
CA LEU A 69 -15.04 2.88 2.15
C LEU A 69 -14.51 2.01 3.29
N TYR A 70 -13.29 2.24 3.74
CA TYR A 70 -12.69 1.48 4.85
C TYR A 70 -13.17 2.00 6.21
N ILE A 71 -13.69 3.23 6.29
CA ILE A 71 -14.24 3.79 7.55
C ILE A 71 -15.41 2.95 8.10
N PRO A 72 -16.48 2.63 7.34
CA PRO A 72 -17.55 1.79 7.85
C PRO A 72 -17.08 0.37 8.19
N VAL A 73 -16.12 -0.19 7.44
CA VAL A 73 -15.54 -1.51 7.74
C VAL A 73 -14.78 -1.48 9.07
N GLY A 74 -13.91 -0.50 9.28
CA GLY A 74 -13.20 -0.31 10.55
C GLY A 74 -14.14 -0.05 11.72
N THR A 75 -15.23 0.68 11.50
CA THR A 75 -16.28 0.90 12.50
C THR A 75 -16.98 -0.41 12.88
N LEU A 76 -17.30 -1.25 11.90
CA LEU A 76 -17.88 -2.57 12.14
C LEU A 76 -16.91 -3.48 12.91
N LEU A 77 -15.62 -3.48 12.54
CA LEU A 77 -14.59 -4.21 13.28
C LEU A 77 -14.50 -3.74 14.73
N ALA A 78 -14.60 -2.43 14.97
CA ALA A 78 -14.61 -1.88 16.32
C ALA A 78 -15.82 -2.38 17.13
N ALA A 79 -17.00 -2.45 16.50
CA ALA A 79 -18.22 -2.88 17.14
C ALA A 79 -18.24 -4.39 17.46
N VAL A 80 -17.68 -5.23 16.58
CA VAL A 80 -17.75 -6.70 16.71
C VAL A 80 -16.55 -7.28 17.45
N PHE A 81 -15.34 -6.79 17.17
CA PHE A 81 -14.09 -7.35 17.70
C PHE A 81 -13.39 -6.42 18.69
N GLY A 82 -13.81 -5.15 18.77
CA GLY A 82 -13.25 -4.16 19.67
C GLY A 82 -12.21 -3.23 19.03
N ALA A 83 -11.83 -2.21 19.79
CA ALA A 83 -10.91 -1.16 19.35
C ALA A 83 -9.54 -1.64 18.83
N PRO A 84 -8.89 -2.69 19.38
CA PRO A 84 -7.57 -3.12 18.88
C PRO A 84 -7.61 -3.57 17.42
N TRP A 85 -8.63 -4.30 17.02
CA TRP A 85 -8.79 -4.81 15.66
C TRP A 85 -9.12 -3.71 14.65
N ALA A 86 -9.95 -2.75 15.07
CA ALA A 86 -10.22 -1.57 14.27
C ALA A 86 -8.97 -0.72 14.06
N LEU A 87 -8.14 -0.55 15.11
CA LEU A 87 -6.87 0.16 14.99
C LEU A 87 -5.88 -0.59 14.09
N LEU A 88 -5.78 -1.92 14.24
CA LEU A 88 -4.92 -2.76 13.39
C LEU A 88 -5.30 -2.62 11.91
N PHE A 89 -6.59 -2.72 11.63
CA PHE A 89 -7.16 -2.53 10.30
C PHE A 89 -6.87 -1.13 9.75
N ALA A 90 -7.16 -0.09 10.54
CA ALA A 90 -6.95 1.30 10.14
C ALA A 90 -5.47 1.58 9.82
N LEU A 91 -4.54 1.14 10.69
CA LEU A 91 -3.10 1.32 10.47
C LEU A 91 -2.60 0.56 9.24
N GLY A 92 -3.05 -0.69 9.06
CA GLY A 92 -2.70 -1.49 7.88
C GLY A 92 -3.18 -0.85 6.59
N ALA A 93 -4.49 -0.65 6.46
CA ALA A 93 -5.11 -0.11 5.25
C ALA A 93 -4.66 1.34 4.94
N VAL A 94 -4.65 2.23 5.94
CA VAL A 94 -4.20 3.62 5.72
C VAL A 94 -2.70 3.65 5.40
N GLY A 95 -1.89 2.81 6.06
CA GLY A 95 -0.48 2.68 5.73
C GLY A 95 -0.27 2.28 4.26
N HIS A 96 -1.02 1.30 3.78
CA HIS A 96 -1.03 0.90 2.36
C HIS A 96 -1.41 2.06 1.43
N PHE A 97 -2.50 2.77 1.71
CA PHE A 97 -2.93 3.91 0.88
C PHE A 97 -1.89 5.04 0.84
N VAL A 98 -1.24 5.32 1.96
CA VAL A 98 -0.14 6.30 2.03
C VAL A 98 1.02 5.82 1.17
N HIS A 99 1.39 4.55 1.28
CA HIS A 99 2.43 3.96 0.45
C HIS A 99 2.10 4.04 -1.04
N ASP A 100 0.89 3.64 -1.47
CA ASP A 100 0.46 3.71 -2.87
C ASP A 100 0.32 5.14 -3.42
N SER A 101 0.24 6.12 -2.52
CA SER A 101 0.30 7.53 -2.86
C SER A 101 1.73 8.02 -3.07
N ILE A 102 2.76 7.20 -2.84
CA ILE A 102 4.18 7.56 -2.97
C ILE A 102 4.87 6.56 -3.89
N GLY A 103 5.64 7.04 -4.85
CA GLY A 103 6.57 6.21 -5.60
C GLY A 103 6.02 5.59 -6.88
N THR A 104 4.94 4.82 -6.84
CA THR A 104 4.45 4.09 -8.03
C THR A 104 2.96 4.29 -8.29
N GLY A 105 2.54 3.98 -9.52
CA GLY A 105 1.16 4.14 -9.99
C GLY A 105 0.74 5.61 -10.13
N TRP A 106 -0.58 5.84 -10.12
CA TRP A 106 -1.19 7.15 -10.32
C TRP A 106 -1.89 7.68 -9.06
N GLY A 107 -1.40 7.26 -7.90
CA GLY A 107 -1.95 7.68 -6.61
C GLY A 107 -3.23 6.95 -6.21
N VAL A 108 -3.87 7.46 -5.16
CA VAL A 108 -5.06 6.89 -4.51
C VAL A 108 -6.20 7.91 -4.54
N PRO A 109 -7.45 7.50 -4.82
CA PRO A 109 -8.62 8.38 -4.78
C PRO A 109 -9.12 8.65 -3.35
N TRP A 110 -8.31 9.36 -2.55
CA TRP A 110 -8.56 9.64 -1.13
C TRP A 110 -9.93 10.22 -0.79
N PHE A 111 -10.51 11.02 -1.68
CA PHE A 111 -11.77 11.74 -1.45
C PHE A 111 -12.94 11.21 -2.27
N TRP A 112 -12.82 10.04 -2.89
CA TRP A 112 -13.97 9.39 -3.53
C TRP A 112 -15.01 9.02 -2.45
N PRO A 113 -16.33 9.21 -2.68
CA PRO A 113 -16.98 9.56 -3.95
C PRO A 113 -17.18 11.07 -4.19
N PHE A 114 -16.61 11.94 -3.37
CA PHE A 114 -16.79 13.40 -3.50
C PHE A 114 -16.00 14.01 -4.66
N THR A 115 -14.89 13.37 -5.07
CA THR A 115 -14.09 13.79 -6.23
C THR A 115 -13.64 12.58 -7.03
N ASN A 116 -13.56 12.70 -8.36
CA ASN A 116 -13.02 11.66 -9.24
C ASN A 116 -11.51 11.85 -9.52
N ARG A 117 -10.73 12.13 -8.47
CA ARG A 117 -9.31 12.45 -8.57
C ARG A 117 -8.46 11.50 -7.76
N ASN A 118 -7.31 11.13 -8.31
CA ASN A 118 -6.27 10.38 -7.61
C ASN A 118 -5.15 11.33 -7.17
N TYR A 119 -4.54 11.02 -6.02
CA TYR A 119 -3.53 11.87 -5.41
C TYR A 119 -2.22 11.11 -5.19
N THR A 120 -1.11 11.72 -5.59
CA THR A 120 0.26 11.23 -5.33
C THR A 120 1.01 12.30 -4.54
N PHE A 121 1.80 11.88 -3.55
CA PHE A 121 2.56 12.74 -2.65
C PHE A 121 4.06 12.61 -2.90
N PHE A 122 4.75 13.75 -2.91
CA PHE A 122 6.21 13.94 -2.91
C PHE A 122 7.00 13.40 -4.11
N TYR A 123 6.83 12.12 -4.43
CA TYR A 123 7.66 11.39 -5.39
C TYR A 123 6.81 10.43 -6.21
N ARG A 124 7.10 10.39 -7.52
CA ARG A 124 6.54 9.43 -8.46
C ARG A 124 7.64 8.97 -9.41
N TYR A 125 7.76 7.67 -9.59
CA TYR A 125 8.61 7.08 -10.60
C TYR A 125 8.11 7.44 -11.99
N THR A 126 9.04 7.87 -12.84
CA THR A 126 8.81 8.12 -14.25
C THR A 126 9.97 7.55 -15.06
N PRO A 127 9.74 7.09 -16.30
CA PRO A 127 10.84 6.75 -17.20
C PRO A 127 11.83 7.91 -17.32
N VAL A 128 13.14 7.61 -17.38
CA VAL A 128 14.20 8.63 -17.47
C VAL A 128 14.00 9.57 -18.66
N ALA A 129 13.45 9.06 -19.76
CA ALA A 129 13.19 9.83 -20.97
C ALA A 129 12.01 10.83 -20.83
N LYS A 130 11.15 10.69 -19.82
CA LYS A 130 9.94 11.50 -19.63
C LYS A 130 9.78 11.88 -18.16
N PRO A 131 10.62 12.77 -17.61
CA PRO A 131 10.51 13.19 -16.22
C PRO A 131 9.27 14.04 -16.00
N LEU A 132 8.56 13.80 -14.89
CA LEU A 132 7.53 14.71 -14.41
C LEU A 132 8.14 15.87 -13.60
N PRO A 133 7.50 17.06 -13.57
CA PRO A 133 7.93 18.14 -12.69
C PRO A 133 7.83 17.68 -11.23
N LYS A 134 8.82 18.03 -10.40
CA LYS A 134 8.81 17.69 -8.98
C LYS A 134 7.74 18.51 -8.24
N GLN A 135 6.79 17.84 -7.60
CA GLN A 135 5.70 18.46 -6.84
C GLN A 135 5.48 17.73 -5.53
N MET A 136 5.07 18.45 -4.49
CA MET A 136 4.68 17.82 -3.23
C MET A 136 3.35 17.07 -3.32
N LEU A 137 2.47 17.52 -4.21
CA LEU A 137 1.14 16.96 -4.41
C LEU A 137 0.81 16.98 -5.90
N TYR A 138 0.61 15.80 -6.47
CA TYR A 138 0.05 15.63 -7.79
C TYR A 138 -1.43 15.30 -7.67
N ARG A 139 -2.21 15.79 -8.63
CA ARG A 139 -3.64 15.51 -8.75
C ARG A 139 -3.90 15.01 -10.16
N TRP A 140 -4.48 13.83 -10.27
CA TRP A 140 -4.76 13.18 -11.53
C TRP A 140 -6.27 13.08 -11.70
N GLU A 141 -6.79 13.54 -12.83
CA GLU A 141 -8.18 13.26 -13.19
C GLU A 141 -8.28 11.78 -13.56
N HIS A 142 -9.24 11.07 -12.96
CA HIS A 142 -9.36 9.62 -13.09
C HIS A 142 -9.56 9.19 -14.55
N GLU A 143 -10.25 9.98 -15.35
CA GLU A 143 -10.52 9.73 -16.76
C GLU A 143 -9.24 9.71 -17.62
N ARG A 144 -8.16 10.33 -17.14
CA ARG A 144 -6.88 10.43 -17.86
C ARG A 144 -5.87 9.36 -17.47
N LEU A 145 -6.19 8.48 -16.52
CA LEU A 145 -5.23 7.49 -16.01
C LEU A 145 -4.75 6.52 -17.09
N ASP A 146 -5.58 6.16 -18.05
CA ASP A 146 -5.16 5.31 -19.18
C ASP A 146 -4.17 6.02 -20.09
N GLU A 147 -4.50 7.27 -20.47
CA GLU A 147 -3.62 8.09 -21.32
C GLU A 147 -2.25 8.27 -20.66
N LEU A 148 -2.27 8.60 -19.36
CA LEU A 148 -1.07 8.77 -18.55
C LEU A 148 -0.29 7.45 -18.45
N THR A 149 -0.98 6.33 -18.23
CA THR A 149 -0.38 5.00 -18.17
C THR A 149 0.37 4.69 -19.46
N ASP A 150 -0.25 4.91 -20.62
CA ASP A 150 0.40 4.67 -21.90
C ASP A 150 1.57 5.65 -22.15
N GLU A 151 1.40 6.92 -21.78
CA GLU A 151 2.39 7.96 -21.99
C GLU A 151 3.68 7.70 -21.18
N TYR A 152 3.54 7.26 -19.93
CA TYR A 152 4.64 7.05 -18.98
C TYR A 152 4.95 5.57 -18.71
N TRP A 153 4.44 4.65 -19.53
CA TRP A 153 4.71 3.23 -19.39
C TRP A 153 6.21 2.93 -19.51
N ASP A 154 6.73 2.13 -18.59
CA ASP A 154 8.09 1.60 -18.66
C ASP A 154 8.06 0.08 -18.78
N PRO A 155 8.25 -0.50 -19.98
CA PRO A 155 8.27 -1.95 -20.16
C PRO A 155 9.45 -2.62 -19.42
N GLN A 156 10.47 -1.84 -19.03
CA GLN A 156 11.61 -2.31 -18.25
C GLN A 156 11.50 -1.92 -16.77
N PHE A 157 10.31 -1.52 -16.28
CA PHE A 157 10.08 -1.09 -14.90
C PHE A 157 10.72 -2.03 -13.88
N PHE A 158 10.45 -3.34 -13.98
CA PHE A 158 11.02 -4.31 -13.05
C PHE A 158 12.56 -4.30 -13.04
N LYS A 159 13.18 -4.25 -14.23
CA LYS A 159 14.63 -4.18 -14.36
C LYS A 159 15.18 -2.84 -13.84
N ASN A 160 14.48 -1.75 -14.07
CA ASN A 160 14.91 -0.40 -13.71
C ASN A 160 14.76 -0.11 -12.21
N VAL A 161 13.75 -0.66 -11.56
CA VAL A 161 13.46 -0.45 -10.14
C VAL A 161 14.06 -1.56 -9.27
N TYR A 162 13.85 -2.83 -9.60
CA TYR A 162 14.28 -3.96 -8.78
C TYR A 162 15.61 -4.56 -9.23
N GLY A 163 15.95 -4.42 -10.52
CA GLY A 163 17.25 -4.87 -11.05
C GLY A 163 18.40 -3.90 -10.75
N LYS A 164 18.13 -2.77 -10.11
CA LYS A 164 19.11 -1.73 -9.74
C LYS A 164 18.87 -1.32 -8.28
N LEU A 165 19.85 -0.66 -7.66
CA LEU A 165 19.71 -0.07 -6.32
C LEU A 165 18.87 1.22 -6.37
N HIS A 166 17.61 1.09 -6.80
CA HIS A 166 16.68 2.21 -6.91
C HIS A 166 16.13 2.59 -5.52
N PRO A 167 15.94 3.89 -5.21
CA PRO A 167 15.45 4.33 -3.90
C PRO A 167 14.15 3.66 -3.43
N LEU A 168 13.21 3.39 -4.36
CA LEU A 168 11.98 2.67 -4.05
C LEU A 168 12.26 1.27 -3.50
N PHE A 169 13.04 0.47 -4.24
CA PHE A 169 13.38 -0.89 -3.83
C PHE A 169 14.15 -0.90 -2.50
N LEU A 170 15.07 0.05 -2.31
CA LEU A 170 15.79 0.20 -1.04
C LEU A 170 14.84 0.53 0.11
N ALA A 171 13.86 1.41 -0.09
CA ALA A 171 12.86 1.74 0.91
C ALA A 171 11.99 0.53 1.26
N GLU A 172 11.53 -0.24 0.26
CA GLU A 172 10.74 -1.45 0.50
C GLU A 172 11.50 -2.48 1.34
N ILE A 173 12.74 -2.80 0.95
CA ILE A 173 13.57 -3.74 1.70
C ILE A 173 13.87 -3.21 3.10
N ALA A 174 14.23 -1.93 3.23
CA ALA A 174 14.59 -1.36 4.52
C ALA A 174 13.41 -1.44 5.49
N VAL A 175 12.20 -1.03 5.08
CA VAL A 175 11.00 -1.11 5.92
C VAL A 175 10.71 -2.55 6.30
N PHE A 176 10.75 -3.48 5.35
CA PHE A 176 10.48 -4.90 5.60
C PHE A 176 11.49 -5.51 6.58
N VAL A 177 12.79 -5.30 6.37
CA VAL A 177 13.85 -5.85 7.23
C VAL A 177 13.78 -5.25 8.63
N VAL A 178 13.58 -3.94 8.76
CA VAL A 178 13.45 -3.29 10.07
C VAL A 178 12.19 -3.80 10.79
N ALA A 179 11.10 -4.03 10.08
CA ALA A 179 9.89 -4.62 10.66
C ALA A 179 10.14 -6.04 11.21
N LEU A 180 10.87 -6.89 10.47
CA LEU A 180 11.26 -8.22 10.94
C LEU A 180 12.17 -8.16 12.17
N LEU A 181 13.16 -7.26 12.18
CA LEU A 181 14.04 -7.08 13.33
C LEU A 181 13.27 -6.56 14.57
N ALA A 182 12.31 -5.65 14.35
CA ALA A 182 11.45 -5.14 15.41
C ALA A 182 10.51 -6.24 15.95
N LEU A 183 9.95 -7.07 15.08
CA LEU A 183 9.12 -8.21 15.44
C LEU A 183 9.91 -9.24 16.26
N TRP A 184 11.10 -9.61 15.78
CA TRP A 184 12.00 -10.53 16.48
C TRP A 184 12.33 -10.01 17.89
N ARG A 185 12.71 -8.73 18.00
CA ARG A 185 13.01 -8.10 19.28
C ARG A 185 11.80 -8.06 20.21
N ALA A 186 10.61 -7.74 19.68
CA ALA A 186 9.38 -7.68 20.47
C ALA A 186 9.00 -9.06 21.02
N GLY A 187 9.21 -10.13 20.26
CA GLY A 187 8.96 -11.50 20.70
C GLY A 187 9.87 -11.97 21.84
N HIS A 188 11.13 -11.50 21.89
CA HIS A 188 12.10 -11.88 22.94
C HIS A 188 12.02 -11.01 24.20
N ALA A 189 11.34 -9.86 24.16
CA ALA A 189 11.22 -8.96 25.31
C ALA A 189 10.11 -9.39 26.30
N GLY A 190 9.23 -10.32 25.87
CA GLY A 190 8.11 -10.83 26.68
C GLY A 190 8.29 -12.27 27.18
N SER A 191 9.40 -12.92 26.83
CA SER A 191 9.84 -14.24 27.34
C SER A 191 10.87 -14.08 28.45
#